data_AF-A0A6A1QFZ0-F1
#
_entry.id   AF-A0A6A1QFZ0-F1
#
_cell.length_a   1.000
_cell.length_b   1.000
_cell.length_c   1.000
_cell.angle_alpha   90.00
_cell.angle_beta   90.00
_cell.angle_gamma   90.00
#
_symmetry.space_group_name_H-M   'P 1'
#
loop_
_entity.id
_entity.type
_entity.pdbx_description
1 polymer ?
#
loop_
_entity_poly.entity_id
_entity_poly.type
_entity_poly.pdbx_seq_one_letter_code
_entity_poly.pdbx_strand_id
1 'polypeptide(L)'
;GVGTGEPSGLHLCLVSGQVAGIHKKVARTIGISVDPRRRNKCTESLQANAEELKLATQLTGPVMPIRNVYKKEKARVITEEEKNFKAFASLRMARANARLFGIRAKRAKEAAEQDVEKKK
;
A
#
# COMPACT_ATOMS: atom_id res chain seq x y z
N GLY A 1 -11.15 -3.70 -15.49
CA GLY A 1 -11.16 -2.32 -14.97
C GLY A 1 -10.59 -2.35 -13.57
N VAL A 2 -9.53 -1.58 -13.32
CA VAL A 2 -8.92 -1.45 -12.00
C VAL A 2 -9.78 -0.47 -11.21
N GLY A 3 -10.63 -1.00 -10.33
CA GLY A 3 -11.34 -0.19 -9.35
C GLY A 3 -10.31 0.40 -8.38
N THR A 4 -10.09 1.71 -8.46
CA THR A 4 -9.47 2.46 -7.38
C THR A 4 -10.45 2.42 -6.22
N GLY A 5 -10.33 1.39 -5.39
CA GLY A 5 -11.04 1.30 -4.13
C GLY A 5 -10.55 2.41 -3.22
N GLU A 6 -11.15 3.59 -3.33
CA GLU A 6 -11.09 4.60 -2.28
C GLU A 6 -11.78 4.00 -1.06
N PRO A 7 -11.07 3.71 0.04
CA PRO A 7 -11.71 3.22 1.25
C PRO A 7 -12.50 4.39 1.85
N SER A 8 -13.81 4.41 1.62
CA SER A 8 -14.77 5.37 2.19
C SER A 8 -15.02 5.14 3.69
N GLY A 9 -13.97 4.93 4.46
CA GLY A 9 -14.06 4.72 5.90
C GLY A 9 -12.73 4.98 6.59
N LEU A 10 -12.67 6.07 7.35
CA LEU A 10 -11.65 6.29 8.39
C LEU A 10 -11.93 5.32 9.56
N HIS A 11 -11.69 4.02 9.36
CA HIS A 11 -11.80 3.02 10.43
C HIS A 11 -10.47 2.92 11.18
N LEU A 12 -10.38 3.47 12.39
CA LEU A 12 -9.12 3.54 13.15
C LEU A 12 -8.89 2.30 14.01
N CYS A 13 -7.63 1.91 14.26
CA CYS A 13 -7.28 0.80 15.14
C CYS A 13 -7.45 1.17 16.63
N LEU A 14 -7.80 0.19 17.48
CA LEU A 14 -7.86 0.38 18.94
C LEU A 14 -6.53 0.83 19.56
N VAL A 15 -5.40 0.31 19.05
CA VAL A 15 -4.06 0.52 19.64
C VAL A 15 -3.64 1.99 19.52
N SER A 16 -3.89 2.63 18.37
CA SER A 16 -3.59 4.05 18.19
C SER A 16 -4.42 4.94 19.12
N GLY A 17 -5.68 4.57 19.39
CA GLY A 17 -6.54 5.26 20.37
C GLY A 17 -5.97 5.21 21.79
N GLN A 18 -5.47 4.05 22.22
CA GLN A 18 -4.85 3.89 23.53
C GLN A 18 -3.55 4.71 23.66
N VAL A 19 -2.69 4.69 22.63
CA VAL A 19 -1.45 5.49 22.61
C VAL A 19 -1.74 7.00 22.63
N ALA A 20 -2.82 7.43 22.00
CA ALA A 20 -3.27 8.82 22.04
C ALA A 20 -3.95 9.23 23.37
N GLY A 21 -4.19 8.29 24.30
CA GLY A 21 -4.90 8.56 25.55
C GLY A 21 -6.43 8.66 25.40
N ILE A 22 -6.99 8.21 24.27
CA ILE A 22 -8.43 8.29 23.99
C ILE A 22 -9.08 6.93 24.23
N HIS A 23 -10.00 6.88 25.18
CA HIS A 23 -10.77 5.66 25.42
C HIS A 23 -11.79 5.43 24.29
N LYS A 24 -11.95 4.16 23.87
CA LYS A 24 -12.83 3.72 22.77
C LYS A 24 -14.28 4.25 22.83
N LYS A 25 -14.80 4.54 24.03
CA LYS A 25 -16.14 5.12 24.19
C LYS A 25 -16.16 6.61 23.84
N VAL A 26 -15.15 7.35 24.27
CA VAL A 26 -14.99 8.80 24.00
C VAL A 26 -14.75 9.04 22.51
N ALA A 27 -13.95 8.18 21.87
CA ALA A 27 -13.71 8.25 20.42
C ALA A 27 -15.00 8.20 19.60
N ARG A 28 -15.96 7.31 19.96
CA ARG A 28 -17.25 7.20 19.26
C ARG A 28 -18.10 8.47 19.38
N THR A 29 -18.07 9.12 20.53
CA THR A 29 -18.81 10.37 20.78
C THR A 29 -18.29 11.53 19.94
N ILE A 30 -16.98 11.58 19.69
CA ILE A 30 -16.32 12.60 18.86
C ILE A 30 -16.47 12.27 17.35
N GLY A 31 -17.14 11.17 17.01
CA GLY A 31 -17.35 10.75 15.62
C GLY A 31 -16.21 9.92 15.02
N ILE A 32 -15.27 9.44 15.84
CA ILE A 32 -14.15 8.61 15.41
C ILE A 32 -14.55 7.13 15.47
N SER A 33 -14.61 6.47 14.32
CA SER A 33 -14.92 5.04 14.22
C SER A 33 -13.70 4.19 14.58
N VAL A 34 -13.79 3.44 15.68
CA VAL A 34 -12.72 2.54 16.14
C VAL A 34 -13.04 1.09 15.78
N ASP A 35 -12.24 0.50 14.89
CA ASP A 35 -12.25 -0.91 14.52
C ASP A 35 -11.25 -1.71 15.38
N PRO A 36 -11.74 -2.64 16.23
CA PRO A 36 -10.89 -3.48 17.06
C PRO A 36 -10.09 -4.54 16.29
N ARG A 37 -10.44 -4.84 15.03
CA ARG A 37 -9.79 -5.91 14.24
C ARG A 37 -8.58 -5.41 13.45
N ARG A 38 -8.55 -4.11 13.14
CA ARG A 38 -7.44 -3.49 12.41
C ARG A 38 -6.16 -3.57 13.25
N ARG A 39 -5.03 -3.95 12.63
CA ARG A 39 -3.68 -3.90 13.23
C ARG A 39 -2.75 -3.13 12.29
N ASN A 40 -1.93 -2.25 12.85
CA ASN A 40 -0.92 -1.53 12.08
C ASN A 40 0.32 -2.41 11.90
N LYS A 41 0.90 -2.38 10.69
CA LYS A 41 2.08 -3.19 10.32
C LYS A 41 3.42 -2.50 10.58
N CYS A 42 3.42 -1.16 10.73
CA CYS A 42 4.61 -0.35 10.98
C CYS A 42 4.39 0.64 12.13
N THR A 43 5.47 0.94 12.87
CA THR A 43 5.49 1.81 14.05
C THR A 43 5.27 3.28 13.72
N GLU A 44 5.83 3.75 12.60
CA GLU A 44 5.66 5.12 12.10
C GLU A 44 4.18 5.47 11.90
N SER A 45 3.42 4.54 11.31
CA SER A 45 1.97 4.71 11.16
C SER A 45 1.23 4.75 12.49
N LEU A 46 1.70 4.06 13.52
CA LEU A 46 1.06 4.09 14.85
C LEU A 46 1.25 5.44 15.53
N GLN A 47 2.44 6.03 15.42
CA GLN A 47 2.78 7.30 16.06
C GLN A 47 2.08 8.48 15.37
N ALA A 48 2.12 8.55 14.04
CA ALA A 48 1.42 9.59 13.28
C ALA A 48 -0.09 9.61 13.58
N ASN A 49 -0.73 8.43 13.61
CA ASN A 49 -2.15 8.33 13.98
C ASN A 49 -2.43 8.76 15.42
N ALA A 50 -1.52 8.52 16.36
CA ALA A 50 -1.71 8.92 17.76
C ALA A 50 -1.56 10.44 17.96
N GLU A 51 -0.71 11.09 17.19
CA GLU A 51 -0.55 12.55 17.17
C GLU A 51 -1.76 13.23 16.54
N GLU A 52 -2.25 12.72 15.41
CA GLU A 52 -3.48 13.19 14.77
C GLU A 52 -4.70 13.13 15.70
N LEU A 53 -4.79 12.07 16.51
CA LEU A 53 -5.87 11.89 17.48
C LEU A 53 -5.91 12.98 18.56
N LYS A 54 -4.76 13.53 18.96
CA LYS A 54 -4.72 14.63 19.94
C LYS A 54 -5.26 15.94 19.38
N LEU A 55 -5.19 16.10 18.06
CA LEU A 55 -5.61 17.31 17.34
C LEU A 55 -7.05 17.21 16.80
N ALA A 56 -7.68 16.03 16.88
CA ALA A 56 -8.97 15.77 16.28
C ALA A 56 -10.12 16.50 17.02
N THR A 57 -10.68 17.52 16.36
CA THR A 57 -11.88 18.25 16.79
C THR A 57 -13.06 17.96 15.88
N GLN A 58 -14.28 17.93 16.43
CA GLN A 58 -15.49 17.72 15.63
C GLN A 58 -15.75 18.91 14.70
N LEU A 59 -15.78 18.66 13.39
CA LEU A 59 -16.18 19.64 12.39
C LEU A 59 -17.68 19.52 12.13
N THR A 60 -18.41 20.64 12.19
CA THR A 60 -19.84 20.70 11.86
C THR A 60 -20.01 21.00 10.37
N GLY A 61 -20.36 19.99 9.57
CA GLY A 61 -20.61 20.10 8.13
C GLY A 61 -20.36 18.78 7.38
N PRO A 62 -20.64 18.71 6.07
CA PRO A 62 -20.28 17.55 5.25
C PRO A 62 -18.76 17.40 5.21
N VAL A 63 -18.27 16.36 5.90
CA VAL A 63 -16.84 16.06 6.02
C VAL A 63 -16.32 15.55 4.67
N MET A 64 -15.36 16.27 4.08
CA MET A 64 -14.63 15.94 2.84
C MET A 64 -15.54 15.52 1.66
N PRO A 65 -16.09 16.48 0.90
CA PRO A 65 -16.77 16.18 -0.36
C PRO A 65 -15.85 15.42 -1.32
N ILE A 66 -16.22 14.18 -1.66
CA ILE A 66 -15.49 13.37 -2.64
C ILE A 66 -15.66 14.05 -4.00
N ARG A 67 -14.59 14.68 -4.46
CA ARG A 67 -14.50 15.23 -5.81
C ARG A 67 -13.53 14.37 -6.59
N ASN A 68 -14.01 13.76 -7.67
CA ASN A 68 -13.15 13.03 -8.59
C ASN A 68 -12.27 14.03 -9.35
N VAL A 69 -11.12 14.39 -8.78
CA VAL A 69 -10.16 15.30 -9.42
C VAL A 69 -9.23 14.47 -10.29
N TYR A 70 -9.49 14.47 -11.60
CA TYR A 70 -8.56 13.90 -12.58
C TYR A 70 -7.42 14.89 -12.85
N LYS A 71 -6.19 14.50 -12.52
CA LYS A 71 -5.00 15.26 -12.92
C LYS A 71 -4.80 15.12 -14.42
N LYS A 72 -5.07 16.18 -15.18
CA LYS A 72 -4.77 16.21 -16.62
C LYS A 72 -3.28 16.49 -16.80
N GLU A 73 -2.55 15.50 -17.31
CA GLU A 73 -1.15 15.71 -17.71
C GLU A 73 -1.09 16.58 -18.96
N LYS A 74 -0.13 17.51 -19.01
CA LYS A 74 0.09 18.35 -20.19
C LYS A 74 0.73 17.51 -21.30
N ALA A 75 0.43 17.82 -22.56
CA ALA A 75 1.10 17.21 -23.69
C ALA A 75 2.62 17.45 -23.59
N ARG A 76 3.40 16.37 -23.65
CA ARG A 76 4.87 16.40 -23.66
C ARG A 76 5.35 15.79 -24.97
N VAL A 77 6.51 16.24 -25.43
CA VAL A 77 7.18 15.63 -26.57
C VAL A 77 7.66 14.24 -26.15
N ILE A 78 7.34 13.24 -26.96
CA ILE A 78 7.72 11.84 -26.71
C ILE A 78 9.24 11.72 -26.83
N THR A 79 9.90 11.29 -25.76
CA THR A 79 11.35 11.05 -25.74
C THR A 79 11.72 9.83 -26.59
N GLU A 80 12.98 9.73 -27.03
CA GLU A 80 13.43 8.59 -27.84
C GLU A 80 13.39 7.26 -27.05
N GLU A 81 13.58 7.33 -25.74
CA GLU A 81 13.47 6.18 -24.82
C GLU A 81 12.03 5.65 -24.74
N GLU A 82 11.04 6.54 -24.68
CA GLU A 82 9.62 6.16 -24.69
C GLU A 82 9.19 5.51 -26.01
N LYS A 83 9.76 5.97 -27.14
CA LYS A 83 9.51 5.35 -28.46
C LYS A 83 10.15 3.97 -28.58
N ASN A 84 11.33 3.80 -28.01
CA ASN A 84 12.07 2.55 -28.06
C ASN A 84 11.61 1.53 -27.01
N PHE A 85 10.78 1.95 -26.05
CA PHE A 85 10.23 1.07 -25.02
C PHE A 85 9.20 0.08 -25.61
N LYS A 86 9.59 -1.19 -25.67
CA LYS A 86 8.73 -2.29 -26.15
C LYS A 86 7.75 -2.74 -25.06
N ALA A 87 6.68 -1.99 -24.84
CA ALA A 87 5.68 -2.26 -23.79
C ALA A 87 5.08 -3.68 -23.81
N PHE A 88 4.80 -4.22 -25.01
CA PHE A 88 4.26 -5.57 -25.12
C PHE A 88 5.27 -6.66 -24.69
N ALA A 89 6.54 -6.49 -25.08
CA ALA A 89 7.59 -7.43 -24.73
C ALA A 89 7.90 -7.38 -23.22
N SER A 90 7.93 -6.20 -22.62
CA SER A 90 8.18 -6.04 -21.18
C SER A 90 7.10 -6.71 -20.33
N LEU A 91 5.82 -6.53 -20.67
CA LEU A 91 4.71 -7.21 -20.00
C LEU A 91 4.80 -8.74 -20.14
N ARG A 92 5.17 -9.24 -21.32
CA ARG A 92 5.31 -10.69 -21.55
C ARG A 92 6.47 -11.29 -20.76
N MET A 93 7.60 -10.59 -20.71
CA MET A 93 8.76 -11.01 -19.93
C MET A 93 8.47 -10.97 -18.42
N ALA A 94 7.77 -9.94 -17.93
CA ALA A 94 7.36 -9.86 -16.53
C ALA A 94 6.46 -11.04 -16.12
N ARG A 95 5.48 -11.41 -16.97
CA ARG A 95 4.63 -12.59 -16.75
C ARG A 95 5.43 -13.89 -16.74
N ALA A 96 6.37 -14.06 -17.68
CA ALA A 96 7.22 -15.24 -17.74
C ALA A 96 8.14 -15.36 -16.52
N ASN A 97 8.72 -14.25 -16.07
CA ASN A 97 9.57 -14.19 -14.89
C ASN A 97 8.78 -14.52 -13.62
N ALA A 98 7.57 -13.97 -13.44
CA ALA A 98 6.69 -14.31 -12.33
C ALA A 98 6.32 -15.81 -12.32
N ARG A 99 6.02 -16.39 -13.50
CA ARG A 99 5.67 -17.81 -13.62
C ARG A 99 6.86 -18.74 -13.36
N LEU A 100 8.05 -18.38 -13.83
CA LEU A 100 9.23 -19.26 -13.80
C LEU A 100 10.15 -19.03 -12.60
N PHE A 101 9.83 -18.08 -11.72
CA PHE A 101 10.66 -17.74 -10.57
C PHE A 101 11.00 -18.95 -9.70
N GLY A 102 10.00 -19.73 -9.28
CA GLY A 102 10.21 -20.90 -8.43
C GLY A 102 11.03 -22.00 -9.11
N ILE A 103 10.78 -22.26 -10.39
CA ILE A 103 11.51 -23.29 -11.16
C ILE A 103 12.98 -22.87 -11.35
N ARG A 104 13.22 -21.60 -11.69
CA ARG A 104 14.58 -21.06 -11.82
C ARG A 104 15.33 -21.09 -10.50
N ALA A 105 14.69 -20.72 -9.40
CA ALA A 105 15.28 -20.79 -8.07
C ALA A 105 15.63 -22.23 -7.67
N LYS A 106 14.74 -23.20 -7.96
CA LYS A 106 15.01 -24.63 -7.70
C LYS A 106 16.19 -25.15 -8.52
N ARG A 107 16.19 -24.92 -9.84
CA ARG A 107 17.29 -25.35 -10.73
C ARG A 107 18.62 -24.69 -10.37
N ALA A 108 18.62 -23.43 -9.97
CA ALA A 108 19.82 -22.74 -9.53
C ALA A 108 20.40 -23.33 -8.24
N LYS A 109 19.54 -23.76 -7.31
CA LYS A 109 19.97 -24.47 -6.09
C LYS A 109 20.55 -25.85 -6.41
N GLU A 110 19.84 -26.65 -7.22
CA GLU A 110 20.29 -27.97 -7.64
C GLU A 110 21.62 -27.92 -8.41
N ALA A 111 21.79 -26.93 -9.30
CA ALA A 111 23.06 -26.73 -10.02
C ALA A 111 24.20 -26.35 -9.07
N ALA A 112 23.95 -25.46 -8.10
CA ALA A 112 24.95 -25.09 -7.10
C ALA A 112 25.34 -26.28 -6.19
N GLU A 113 24.38 -27.12 -5.81
CA GLU A 113 24.63 -28.34 -5.04
C GLU A 113 25.49 -29.34 -5.83
N GLN A 114 25.18 -29.55 -7.12
CA GLN A 114 25.98 -30.41 -8.01
C GLN A 114 27.39 -29.86 -8.25
N ASP A 115 27.56 -28.55 -8.36
CA ASP A 115 28.87 -27.93 -8.53
C ASP A 115 29.71 -28.00 -7.24
N VAL A 116 29.08 -28.05 -6.07
CA VAL A 116 29.76 -28.31 -4.79
C VAL A 116 30.15 -29.78 -4.66
N GLU A 117 29.30 -30.70 -5.09
CA GLU A 117 29.58 -32.14 -5.07
C GLU A 117 30.71 -32.53 -6.04
N LYS A 118 30.78 -31.91 -7.23
CA LYS A 118 31.88 -32.11 -8.19
C LYS A 118 33.22 -31.52 -7.74
N LYS A 119 33.22 -30.60 -6.77
CA LYS A 119 34.42 -29.98 -6.21
C LYS A 119 34.91 -30.67 -4.92
N LYS A 120 34.11 -31.58 -4.37
CA LYS A 120 34.56 -32.53 -3.34
C LYS A 120 35.23 -33.73 -4.00
#